data_AF-M1RKW0-F1
#
_entry.id   AF-M1RKW0-F1
#
_cell.length_a   1.000
_cell.length_b   1.000
_cell.length_c   1.000
_cell.angle_alpha   90.00
_cell.angle_beta   90.00
_cell.angle_gamma   90.00
#
_symmetry.space_group_name_H-M   'P 1'
#
loop_
_entity.id
_entity.type
_entity.pdbx_description
1 polymer ?
#
loop_
_entity_poly.entity_id
_entity_poly.type
_entity_poly.pdbx_seq_one_letter_code
_entity_poly.pdbx_strand_id
1 'polypeptide(L)'
;MLKALKQGIILILGLISLSLAWHRKYEPMSNCDVNSITADASSYVGDIKDIKVSHTKKGCLYTVKGSNGIAKFDDDGNLLYYKKKR
;
A
#
# COMPACT_ATOMS: atom_id res chain seq x y z
N MET A 1 -36.54 -15.37 -27.63
CA MET A 1 -35.05 -15.37 -27.59
C MET A 1 -34.45 -14.31 -26.66
N LEU A 2 -35.07 -13.14 -26.46
CA LEU A 2 -34.54 -12.05 -25.61
C LEU A 2 -34.36 -12.39 -24.11
N LYS A 3 -35.18 -13.30 -23.56
CA LYS A 3 -35.09 -13.72 -22.14
C LYS A 3 -33.83 -14.53 -21.82
N ALA A 4 -33.42 -15.43 -22.71
CA ALA A 4 -32.21 -16.24 -22.53
C ALA A 4 -30.94 -15.39 -22.59
N LEU A 5 -30.93 -14.38 -23.47
CA LEU A 5 -29.83 -13.41 -23.56
C LEU A 5 -29.68 -12.59 -22.27
N LYS A 6 -30.80 -12.12 -21.70
CA LYS A 6 -30.80 -11.40 -20.41
C LYS A 6 -30.30 -12.26 -19.25
N GLN A 7 -30.69 -13.53 -19.19
CA GLN A 7 -30.21 -14.46 -18.16
C GLN A 7 -28.70 -14.71 -18.26
N GLY A 8 -28.16 -14.85 -19.48
CA GLY A 8 -26.72 -15.01 -19.69
C GLY A 8 -25.91 -13.79 -19.21
N ILE A 9 -26.39 -12.57 -19.49
CA ILE A 9 -25.74 -11.34 -19.05
C ILE A 9 -25.73 -11.23 -17.52
N ILE A 10 -26.85 -11.56 -16.85
CA ILE A 10 -26.94 -11.51 -15.38
C ILE A 10 -25.98 -12.51 -14.72
N LEU A 11 -25.84 -13.70 -15.28
CA LEU A 11 -24.89 -14.71 -14.81
C LEU A 11 -23.44 -14.24 -14.91
N ILE A 12 -23.07 -13.61 -16.04
CA ILE A 12 -21.73 -13.06 -16.23
C ILE A 12 -21.44 -11.92 -15.25
N LEU A 13 -22.39 -10.99 -15.05
CA LEU A 13 -22.25 -9.93 -14.06
C LEU A 13 -22.09 -10.46 -12.63
N GLY A 14 -22.80 -11.54 -12.29
CA GLY A 14 -22.66 -12.21 -11.00
C GLY A 14 -21.26 -12.80 -10.79
N LEU A 15 -20.73 -13.50 -11.80
CA LEU A 15 -19.39 -14.08 -11.76
C LEU A 15 -18.30 -13.00 -11.65
N ILE A 16 -18.40 -11.91 -12.43
CA ILE A 16 -17.44 -10.81 -12.36
C ILE A 16 -17.46 -10.15 -10.98
N SER A 17 -18.65 -9.88 -10.43
CA SER A 17 -18.79 -9.29 -9.09
C SER A 17 -18.18 -10.18 -8.00
N LEU A 18 -18.35 -11.50 -8.12
CA LEU A 18 -17.77 -12.47 -7.19
C LEU A 18 -16.24 -12.50 -7.31
N SER A 19 -15.70 -12.49 -8.54
CA SER A 19 -14.25 -12.44 -8.76
C SER A 19 -13.61 -11.14 -8.26
N LEU A 20 -14.26 -9.98 -8.42
CA LEU A 20 -13.78 -8.69 -7.89
C LEU A 20 -13.79 -8.68 -6.35
N ALA A 21 -14.81 -9.26 -5.74
CA ALA A 21 -14.90 -9.36 -4.28
C ALA A 21 -13.83 -10.30 -3.71
N TRP A 22 -13.53 -11.40 -4.40
CA TRP A 22 -12.43 -12.30 -4.04
C TRP A 22 -11.08 -11.63 -4.22
N HIS A 23 -10.86 -10.90 -5.32
CA HIS A 23 -9.63 -10.16 -5.55
C HIS A 23 -9.36 -9.13 -4.44
N ARG A 24 -10.37 -8.37 -4.02
CA ARG A 24 -10.21 -7.42 -2.88
C ARG A 24 -9.98 -8.09 -1.53
N LYS A 25 -10.51 -9.29 -1.32
CA LYS A 25 -10.40 -9.99 -0.03
C LYS A 25 -9.09 -10.76 0.11
N TYR A 26 -8.56 -11.27 -1.00
CA TYR A 26 -7.36 -12.10 -1.05
C TYR A 26 -6.22 -11.45 -1.81
N GLU A 27 -6.31 -10.15 -2.12
CA GLU A 27 -5.17 -9.39 -2.59
C GLU A 27 -4.03 -9.60 -1.59
N PRO A 28 -2.88 -10.15 -2.04
CA PRO A 28 -1.76 -10.33 -1.15
C PRO A 28 -1.45 -8.97 -0.55
N MET A 29 -1.43 -8.91 0.78
CA MET A 29 -1.09 -7.71 1.51
C MET A 29 0.22 -7.19 0.89
N SER A 30 0.21 -5.94 0.39
CA SER A 30 1.34 -5.33 -0.32
C SER A 30 2.63 -5.72 0.40
N ASN A 31 3.54 -6.36 -0.33
CA ASN A 31 4.76 -6.88 0.24
C ASN A 31 5.58 -5.65 0.63
N CYS A 32 5.48 -5.25 1.91
CA CYS A 32 6.03 -3.98 2.37
C CYS A 32 7.56 -4.03 2.31
N ASP A 33 8.12 -3.73 1.15
CA ASP A 33 9.56 -3.80 0.92
C ASP A 33 10.21 -2.57 1.53
N VAL A 34 11.00 -2.79 2.58
CA VAL A 34 11.72 -1.73 3.28
C VAL A 34 12.83 -1.16 2.39
N ASN A 35 13.38 -1.97 1.48
CA ASN A 35 14.51 -1.58 0.65
C ASN A 35 14.15 -0.50 -0.37
N SER A 36 12.92 -0.49 -0.87
CA SER A 36 12.47 0.51 -1.85
C SER A 36 12.46 1.93 -1.27
N ILE A 37 12.24 2.08 0.03
CA ILE A 37 12.05 3.39 0.69
C ILE A 37 13.31 3.86 1.42
N THR A 38 14.25 2.95 1.66
CA THR A 38 15.48 3.24 2.42
C THR A 38 16.33 4.31 1.71
N ALA A 39 16.43 4.27 0.37
CA ALA A 39 17.19 5.25 -0.40
C ALA A 39 16.58 6.66 -0.29
N ASP A 40 15.28 6.80 -0.55
CA ASP A 40 14.60 8.09 -0.47
C ASP A 40 14.56 8.63 0.95
N ALA A 41 14.33 7.77 1.95
CA ALA A 41 14.29 8.19 3.34
C ALA A 41 15.64 8.72 3.87
N SER A 42 16.76 8.16 3.40
CA SER A 42 18.10 8.59 3.79
C SER A 42 18.35 10.07 3.44
N SER A 43 17.76 10.57 2.34
CA SER A 43 17.87 11.97 1.92
C SER A 43 17.21 12.93 2.92
N TYR A 44 16.16 12.50 3.62
CA TYR A 44 15.42 13.32 4.57
C TYR A 44 15.96 13.20 6.00
N VAL A 45 16.23 11.97 6.44
CA VAL A 45 16.58 11.69 7.83
C VAL A 45 18.08 11.49 8.08
N GLY A 46 18.91 11.51 7.03
CA GLY A 46 20.33 11.19 7.12
C GLY A 46 20.56 9.71 7.40
N ASP A 47 21.59 9.38 8.16
CA ASP A 47 21.90 8.00 8.58
C ASP A 47 20.69 7.35 9.24
N ILE A 48 20.14 6.33 8.59
CA ILE A 48 18.96 5.61 9.07
C ILE A 48 19.38 4.74 10.25
N LYS A 49 18.68 4.93 11.38
CA LYS A 49 18.93 4.19 12.62
C LYS A 49 17.89 3.12 12.87
N ASP A 50 16.65 3.37 12.45
CA ASP A 50 15.53 2.48 12.68
C ASP A 50 14.45 2.68 11.61
N ILE A 51 13.84 1.59 11.16
CA ILE A 51 12.72 1.61 10.21
C ILE A 51 11.60 0.75 10.78
N LYS A 52 10.43 1.36 10.96
CA LYS A 52 9.23 0.67 11.42
C LYS A 52 8.19 0.64 10.31
N VAL A 53 7.76 -0.57 9.93
CA VAL A 53 6.69 -0.78 8.98
C VAL A 53 5.39 -1.04 9.73
N SER A 54 4.33 -0.32 9.35
CA SER A 54 2.97 -0.53 9.84
C SER A 54 2.07 -0.88 8.67
N HIS A 55 1.41 -2.04 8.73
CA HIS A 55 0.41 -2.43 7.75
C HIS A 55 -0.91 -1.72 8.07
N THR A 56 -1.43 -0.99 7.10
CA THR A 56 -2.72 -0.30 7.18
C THR A 56 -3.71 -0.95 6.22
N LYS A 57 -5.01 -0.62 6.36
CA LYS A 57 -6.06 -1.10 5.44
C LYS A 57 -5.86 -0.67 3.99
N LYS A 58 -5.00 0.32 3.73
CA LYS A 58 -4.75 0.90 2.40
C LYS A 58 -3.39 0.53 1.81
N GLY A 59 -2.53 -0.16 2.57
CA GLY A 59 -1.15 -0.42 2.18
C GLY A 59 -0.18 -0.25 3.35
N CYS A 60 1.10 -0.08 3.05
CA CYS A 60 2.17 0.02 4.03
C CYS A 60 2.43 1.48 4.44
N LEU A 61 2.77 1.69 5.72
CA LEU A 61 3.21 2.96 6.25
C LEU A 61 4.60 2.77 6.88
N TYR A 62 5.58 3.47 6.36
CA TYR A 62 6.97 3.33 6.77
C TYR A 62 7.35 4.53 7.63
N THR A 63 7.73 4.28 8.87
CA THR A 63 8.28 5.31 9.76
C THR A 63 9.78 5.11 9.85
N VAL A 64 10.54 6.03 9.26
CA VAL A 64 12.00 5.99 9.22
C VAL A 64 12.56 7.00 10.21
N LYS A 65 13.45 6.54 11.09
CA LYS A 65 14.14 7.37 12.07
C LYS A 65 15.61 7.40 11.74
N GLY A 66 16.14 8.59 11.50
CA GLY A 66 17.56 8.80 11.21
C GLY A 66 18.23 9.76 12.17
N SER A 67 19.45 10.15 11.83
CA SER A 67 20.27 11.10 12.59
C SER A 67 19.64 12.50 12.63
N ASN A 68 19.05 12.96 11.52
CA ASN A 68 18.52 14.31 11.36
C ASN A 68 17.03 14.44 11.73
N GLY A 69 16.30 13.34 11.92
CA GLY A 69 14.86 13.40 12.15
C GLY A 69 14.12 12.09 12.06
N ILE A 70 12.79 12.19 11.98
CA ILE A 70 11.85 11.10 11.74
C ILE A 70 11.01 11.46 10.53
N ALA A 71 10.95 10.59 9.54
CA ALA A 71 10.12 10.71 8.35
C ALA A 71 9.07 9.59 8.32
N LYS A 72 7.93 9.83 7.69
CA LYS A 72 6.92 8.82 7.38
C LYS A 72 6.64 8.82 5.89
N PHE A 73 6.60 7.63 5.30
CA PHE A 73 6.33 7.41 3.89
C PHE A 73 5.12 6.49 3.72
N ASP A 74 4.36 6.71 2.65
CA ASP A 74 3.35 5.76 2.19
C ASP A 74 3.97 4.60 1.39
N ASP A 75 3.13 3.72 0.87
CA ASP A 75 3.53 2.55 0.08
C ASP A 75 4.12 2.93 -1.29
N ASP A 76 3.81 4.13 -1.78
CA ASP A 76 4.30 4.67 -3.03
C ASP A 76 5.65 5.42 -2.85
N GLY A 77 6.18 5.47 -1.62
CA GLY A 77 7.42 6.20 -1.30
C GLY A 77 7.24 7.71 -1.13
N ASN A 78 6.01 8.22 -1.11
CA ASN A 78 5.76 9.64 -0.89
C ASN A 78 5.94 10.01 0.59
N LEU A 79 6.60 11.14 0.84
CA LEU A 79 6.76 11.69 2.17
C LEU A 79 5.42 12.23 2.71
N LEU A 80 4.85 11.54 3.69
CA LEU A 80 3.64 11.99 4.38
C LEU A 80 3.94 12.95 5.53
N TYR A 81 5.10 12.79 6.17
CA TYR A 81 5.46 13.57 7.35
C TYR A 81 6.97 13.59 7.56
N TYR A 82 7.50 14.73 7.95
CA TYR A 82 8.88 14.86 8.42
C TYR A 82 8.96 15.71 9.68
N LYS A 83 9.72 15.22 10.65
CA LYS A 83 10.08 15.94 11.88
C LYS A 83 11.59 15.99 12.02
N LYS A 84 12.15 17.18 11.86
CA LYS A 84 13.57 17.43 12.16
C LYS A 84 13.84 17.25 13.65
N LYS A 85 14.96 16.59 13.95
CA LYS A 85 15.49 16.49 15.31
C LYS A 85 16.20 17.80 15.67
N ARG A 86 15.95 18.32 16.87
CA ARG A 86 16.66 19.49 17.39
C ARG A 86 18.12 19.18 17.63
#